data_AF-R5MKS2-F1
#
_entry.id   AF-R5MKS2-F1
#
_cell.length_a   1.000
_cell.length_b   1.000
_cell.length_c   1.000
_cell.angle_alpha   90.00
_cell.angle_beta   90.00
_cell.angle_gamma   90.00
#
_symmetry.space_group_name_H-M   'P 1'
#
loop_
_entity.id
_entity.type
_entity.pdbx_description
1 polymer ?
#
loop_
_entity_poly.entity_id
_entity_poly.type
_entity_poly.pdbx_seq_one_letter_code
_entity_poly.pdbx_strand_id
1 'polypeptide(L)'
;MSMVPYEVSFCDYLKELVQEGEVPMSRIDDAVARVLRLKYRLGLFDNPYWDIKKYNKFGSEEFTRVALQAAEESEVLLKNEDNILPLAKGTKILLAGPNANSMRCLNGGWSYSWQGHLADQCAGAYNTIYEALCNKYGKENIIYEPGGDGRTVGRDIVPMSLRELTIPFTKLCATSMARRTSFTNRV
;
A
#
# COMPACT_ATOMS: atom_id res chain seq x y z
N MET A 1 -17.22 20.59 -2.79
CA MET A 1 -17.28 19.73 -1.60
C MET A 1 -16.07 20.08 -0.75
N SER A 2 -16.31 20.57 0.46
CA SER A 2 -15.24 20.81 1.42
C SER A 2 -15.08 19.56 2.28
N MET A 3 -13.84 19.11 2.49
CA MET A 3 -13.53 17.99 3.38
C MET A 3 -13.26 18.53 4.79
N VAL A 4 -14.24 19.24 5.36
CA VAL A 4 -14.22 19.62 6.77
C VAL A 4 -14.79 18.44 7.57
N PRO A 5 -13.98 17.72 8.35
CA PRO A 5 -14.41 16.45 8.93
C PRO A 5 -14.96 16.59 10.36
N TYR A 6 -14.81 17.76 10.99
CA TYR A 6 -15.16 17.97 12.41
C TYR A 6 -16.13 19.13 12.65
N GLU A 7 -16.06 20.18 11.83
CA GLU A 7 -16.76 21.44 12.09
C GLU A 7 -17.91 21.66 11.10
N VAL A 8 -19.13 21.40 11.55
CA VAL A 8 -20.35 21.65 10.75
C VAL A 8 -20.64 23.14 10.53
N SER A 9 -19.99 24.02 11.30
CA SER A 9 -20.07 25.48 11.17
C SER A 9 -19.62 25.98 9.79
N PHE A 10 -18.87 25.18 9.03
CA PHE A 10 -18.61 25.43 7.62
C PHE A 10 -19.89 25.76 6.82
N CYS A 11 -21.00 25.07 7.13
CA CYS A 11 -22.29 25.30 6.48
C CYS A 11 -22.88 26.67 6.81
N ASP A 12 -22.75 27.11 8.06
CA ASP A 12 -23.24 28.40 8.53
C ASP A 12 -22.46 29.53 7.86
N TYR A 13 -21.13 29.48 7.89
CA TYR A 13 -20.29 30.48 7.24
C TYR A 13 -20.50 30.55 5.73
N LEU A 14 -20.64 29.39 5.06
CA LEU A 14 -20.91 29.39 3.62
C LEU A 14 -22.29 30.00 3.31
N LYS A 15 -23.28 29.74 4.15
CA LYS A 15 -24.62 30.34 4.01
C LYS A 15 -24.56 31.85 4.19
N GLU A 16 -23.87 32.34 5.22
CA GLU A 16 -23.68 33.77 5.47
C GLU A 16 -23.01 34.46 4.27
N LEU A 17 -21.90 33.90 3.76
CA LEU A 17 -21.21 34.45 2.58
C LEU A 17 -22.09 34.50 1.32
N VAL A 18 -23.02 33.55 1.15
CA VAL A 18 -24.00 33.59 0.06
C VAL A 18 -25.02 34.71 0.27
N GLN A 19 -25.47 34.91 1.51
CA GLN A 19 -26.40 35.97 1.88
C GLN A 19 -25.79 37.36 1.77
N GLU A 20 -24.50 37.48 2.08
CA GLU A 20 -23.70 38.71 1.94
C GLU A 20 -23.34 39.03 0.48
N GLY A 21 -23.52 38.06 -0.44
CA GLY A 21 -23.22 38.22 -1.87
C GLY A 21 -21.77 37.93 -2.26
N GLU A 22 -20.92 37.60 -1.28
CA GLU A 22 -19.52 37.21 -1.50
C GLU A 22 -19.39 35.89 -2.28
N VAL A 23 -20.37 35.00 -2.13
CA VAL A 23 -20.48 33.77 -2.94
C VAL A 23 -21.77 33.81 -3.76
N PRO A 24 -21.68 33.96 -5.10
CA PRO A 24 -22.88 34.03 -5.93
C PRO A 24 -23.61 32.68 -5.98
N MET A 25 -24.94 32.71 -6.01
CA MET A 25 -25.77 31.49 -6.11
C MET A 25 -25.43 30.62 -7.32
N SER A 26 -25.04 31.21 -8.45
CA SER A 26 -24.58 30.45 -9.63
C SER A 26 -23.38 29.54 -9.34
N ARG A 27 -22.51 29.95 -8.39
CA ARG A 27 -21.40 29.12 -7.93
C ARG A 27 -21.86 27.96 -7.06
N ILE A 28 -22.87 28.18 -6.21
CA ILE A 28 -23.51 27.13 -5.42
C ILE A 28 -24.19 26.12 -6.34
N ASP A 29 -24.98 26.61 -7.30
CA ASP A 29 -25.71 25.77 -8.26
C ASP A 29 -24.78 24.90 -9.10
N ASP A 30 -23.67 25.44 -9.62
CA ASP A 30 -22.66 24.63 -10.35
C ASP A 30 -22.05 23.56 -9.43
N ALA A 31 -21.70 23.90 -8.19
CA ALA A 31 -21.12 22.94 -7.25
C ALA A 31 -22.11 21.81 -6.90
N VAL A 32 -23.37 22.16 -6.62
CA VAL A 32 -24.45 21.22 -6.34
C VAL A 32 -24.73 20.35 -7.56
N ALA A 33 -24.81 20.93 -8.75
CA ALA A 33 -25.03 20.19 -9.99
C ALA A 33 -23.94 19.14 -10.23
N ARG A 34 -22.66 19.44 -9.93
CA ARG A 34 -21.56 18.47 -10.03
C ARG A 34 -21.68 17.33 -9.01
N VAL A 35 -22.04 17.64 -7.77
CA VAL A 35 -22.23 16.63 -6.71
C VAL A 35 -23.41 15.72 -7.04
N LEU A 36 -24.56 16.30 -7.40
CA LEU A 36 -25.74 15.51 -7.77
C LEU A 36 -25.49 14.67 -9.02
N ARG A 37 -24.84 15.24 -10.04
CA ARG A 37 -24.46 14.50 -11.26
C ARG A 37 -23.60 13.27 -10.94
N LEU A 38 -22.64 13.38 -10.01
CA LEU A 38 -21.84 12.25 -9.57
C LEU A 38 -22.71 11.20 -8.86
N LYS A 39 -23.58 11.62 -7.94
CA LYS A 39 -24.50 10.71 -7.23
C LYS A 39 -25.44 9.96 -8.19
N TYR A 40 -25.96 10.64 -9.21
CA TYR A 40 -26.76 10.03 -10.27
C TYR A 40 -25.95 9.04 -11.12
N ARG A 41 -24.73 9.42 -11.55
CA ARG A 41 -23.85 8.51 -12.32
C ARG A 41 -23.49 7.24 -11.56
N LEU A 42 -23.42 7.31 -10.24
CA LEU A 42 -23.18 6.16 -9.36
C LEU A 42 -24.45 5.37 -9.02
N GLY A 43 -25.63 5.79 -9.50
CA GLY A 43 -26.90 5.11 -9.22
C GLY A 43 -27.37 5.19 -7.77
N LEU A 44 -26.84 6.13 -6.98
CA LEU A 44 -27.08 6.19 -5.52
C LEU A 44 -28.51 6.63 -5.16
N PHE A 45 -29.26 7.21 -6.09
CA PHE A 45 -30.68 7.54 -5.87
C PHE A 45 -31.58 6.31 -5.95
N ASP A 46 -31.27 5.37 -6.83
CA ASP A 46 -32.05 4.13 -6.99
C ASP A 46 -31.56 3.03 -6.04
N ASN A 47 -30.24 2.95 -5.83
CA ASN A 47 -29.58 1.92 -5.02
C ASN A 47 -28.63 2.57 -4.00
N PRO A 48 -29.15 3.23 -2.95
CA PRO A 48 -28.32 3.88 -1.93
C PRO A 48 -27.51 2.88 -1.09
N TYR A 49 -28.00 1.64 -1.00
CA TYR A 49 -27.34 0.51 -0.35
C TYR A 49 -27.48 -0.74 -1.23
N TRP A 50 -26.65 -1.75 -0.99
CA TRP A 50 -26.65 -2.99 -1.77
C TRP A 50 -26.31 -4.21 -0.91
N ASP A 51 -26.70 -5.39 -1.40
CA ASP A 51 -26.34 -6.65 -0.77
C ASP A 51 -24.89 -7.01 -1.07
N ILE A 52 -24.06 -7.00 -0.03
CA ILE A 52 -22.63 -7.32 -0.11
C ILE A 52 -22.36 -8.79 -0.44
N LYS A 53 -23.34 -9.70 -0.24
CA LYS A 53 -23.19 -11.13 -0.55
C LYS A 53 -22.94 -11.41 -2.03
N LYS A 54 -23.33 -10.47 -2.91
CA LYS A 54 -23.08 -10.55 -4.35
C LYS A 54 -21.59 -10.45 -4.72
N TYR A 55 -20.75 -9.96 -3.82
CA TYR A 55 -19.32 -9.75 -4.03
C TYR A 55 -18.48 -10.92 -3.49
N ASN A 56 -18.81 -12.13 -3.93
CA ASN A 56 -18.19 -13.38 -3.45
C ASN A 56 -16.71 -13.57 -3.81
N LYS A 57 -16.15 -12.73 -4.68
CA LYS A 57 -14.72 -12.74 -5.06
C LYS A 57 -13.81 -11.90 -4.15
N PHE A 58 -14.35 -11.25 -3.12
CA PHE A 58 -13.56 -10.45 -2.19
C PHE A 58 -12.45 -11.31 -1.55
N GLY A 59 -11.18 -10.91 -1.71
CA GLY A 59 -10.04 -11.68 -1.21
C GLY A 59 -9.81 -13.03 -1.90
N SER A 60 -10.38 -13.26 -3.09
CA SER A 60 -10.22 -14.52 -3.83
C SER A 60 -8.80 -14.71 -4.37
N GLU A 61 -8.43 -15.97 -4.65
CA GLU A 61 -7.15 -16.33 -5.26
C GLU A 61 -6.92 -15.62 -6.61
N GLU A 62 -7.99 -15.40 -7.38
CA GLU A 62 -7.95 -14.64 -8.64
C GLU A 62 -7.38 -13.24 -8.43
N PHE A 63 -7.87 -12.50 -7.43
CA PHE A 63 -7.40 -11.16 -7.12
C PHE A 63 -6.00 -11.17 -6.49
N THR A 64 -5.72 -12.16 -5.63
CA THR A 64 -4.39 -12.36 -5.04
C THR A 64 -3.33 -12.62 -6.12
N ARG A 65 -3.66 -13.37 -7.17
CA ARG A 65 -2.72 -13.66 -8.28
C ARG A 65 -2.35 -12.41 -9.05
N VAL A 66 -3.31 -11.51 -9.30
CA VAL A 66 -3.04 -10.21 -9.94
C VAL A 66 -2.16 -9.34 -9.04
N ALA A 67 -2.41 -9.33 -7.73
CA ALA A 67 -1.56 -8.60 -6.78
C ALA A 67 -0.13 -9.15 -6.73
N LEU A 68 0.03 -10.47 -6.79
CA LEU A 68 1.35 -11.12 -6.85
C LEU A 68 2.09 -10.74 -8.14
N GLN A 69 1.44 -10.82 -9.29
CA GLN A 69 2.04 -10.42 -10.57
C GLN A 69 2.49 -8.95 -10.53
N ALA A 70 1.65 -8.06 -9.99
CA ALA A 70 2.01 -6.65 -9.85
C ALA A 70 3.23 -6.45 -8.93
N ALA A 71 3.36 -7.24 -7.86
CA ALA A 71 4.54 -7.21 -6.98
C ALA A 71 5.80 -7.66 -7.74
N GLU A 72 5.74 -8.82 -8.42
CA GLU A 72 6.85 -9.36 -9.21
C GLU A 72 7.34 -8.39 -10.30
N GLU A 73 6.42 -7.72 -10.99
CA GLU A 73 6.74 -6.73 -12.04
C GLU A 73 7.23 -5.39 -11.47
N SER A 74 7.01 -5.11 -10.19
CA SER A 74 7.42 -3.85 -9.54
C SER A 74 8.81 -3.91 -8.88
N GLU A 75 9.32 -5.12 -8.61
CA GLU A 75 10.63 -5.30 -8.00
C GLU A 75 11.75 -5.02 -9.01
N VAL A 76 12.68 -4.12 -8.66
CA VAL A 76 13.74 -3.65 -9.56
C VAL A 76 15.09 -4.27 -9.18
N LEU A 77 15.69 -5.04 -10.10
CA LEU A 77 17.04 -5.55 -9.95
C LEU A 77 18.07 -4.47 -10.30
N LEU A 78 18.65 -3.83 -9.27
CA LEU A 78 19.61 -2.73 -9.44
C LEU A 78 21.05 -3.18 -9.67
N LYS A 79 21.47 -4.30 -9.07
CA LYS A 79 22.83 -4.84 -9.13
C LYS A 79 22.78 -6.37 -9.09
N ASN A 80 23.55 -7.04 -9.95
CA ASN A 80 23.72 -8.50 -9.96
C ASN A 80 25.13 -8.88 -10.44
N GLU A 81 26.13 -8.75 -9.56
CA GLU A 81 27.50 -9.15 -9.86
C GLU A 81 27.64 -10.67 -9.88
N ASP A 82 28.52 -11.16 -10.76
CA ASP A 82 28.81 -12.58 -10.96
C ASP A 82 27.58 -13.48 -11.18
N ASN A 83 26.45 -12.88 -11.59
CA ASN A 83 25.16 -13.56 -11.72
C ASN A 83 24.77 -14.35 -10.46
N ILE A 84 25.01 -13.78 -9.27
CA ILE A 84 24.65 -14.43 -7.99
C ILE A 84 23.15 -14.73 -7.88
N LEU A 85 22.30 -13.88 -8.48
CA LEU A 85 20.88 -14.17 -8.63
C LEU A 85 20.58 -14.77 -10.02
N PRO A 86 19.68 -15.77 -10.12
CA PRO A 86 18.84 -16.32 -9.04
C PRO A 86 19.57 -17.33 -8.14
N LEU A 87 19.20 -17.36 -6.84
CA LEU A 87 19.75 -18.34 -5.90
C LEU A 87 19.31 -19.76 -6.25
N ALA A 88 20.25 -20.71 -6.22
CA ALA A 88 19.95 -22.13 -6.45
C ALA A 88 19.15 -22.74 -5.30
N LYS A 89 18.29 -23.71 -5.61
CA LYS A 89 17.62 -24.53 -4.56
C LYS A 89 18.65 -25.28 -3.71
N GLY A 90 18.35 -25.45 -2.43
CA GLY A 90 19.25 -26.11 -1.46
C GLY A 90 20.39 -25.22 -0.94
N THR A 91 20.50 -23.97 -1.43
CA THR A 91 21.41 -22.97 -0.85
C THR A 91 20.98 -22.65 0.58
N LYS A 92 21.93 -22.67 1.53
CA LYS A 92 21.71 -22.14 2.87
C LYS A 92 21.81 -20.63 2.85
N ILE A 93 20.78 -19.94 3.32
CA ILE A 93 20.62 -18.50 3.26
C ILE A 93 20.60 -17.94 4.68
N LEU A 94 21.49 -16.99 4.96
CA LEU A 94 21.38 -16.11 6.13
C LEU A 94 20.49 -14.93 5.75
N LEU A 95 19.34 -14.81 6.40
CA LEU A 95 18.43 -13.68 6.27
C LEU A 95 18.62 -12.73 7.46
N ALA A 96 18.92 -11.47 7.16
CA ALA A 96 19.17 -10.44 8.17
C ALA A 96 18.47 -9.11 7.80
N GLY A 97 18.43 -8.18 8.76
CA GLY A 97 17.92 -6.83 8.58
C GLY A 97 16.53 -6.60 9.19
N PRO A 98 16.20 -5.34 9.54
CA PRO A 98 15.00 -5.01 10.32
C PRO A 98 13.69 -5.21 9.56
N ASN A 99 13.73 -5.29 8.24
CA ASN A 99 12.55 -5.43 7.38
C ASN A 99 12.24 -6.89 6.99
N ALA A 100 13.12 -7.83 7.34
CA ALA A 100 13.08 -9.20 6.83
C ALA A 100 11.85 -10.00 7.29
N ASN A 101 11.23 -9.64 8.41
CA ASN A 101 10.06 -10.35 8.93
C ASN A 101 8.99 -9.38 9.46
N SER A 102 8.49 -8.48 8.60
CA SER A 102 7.39 -7.57 8.95
C SER A 102 6.50 -7.26 7.74
N MET A 103 5.19 -7.45 7.91
CA MET A 103 4.17 -7.01 6.95
C MET A 103 4.04 -5.49 6.93
N ARG A 104 4.25 -4.82 8.06
CA ARG A 104 4.29 -3.35 8.10
C ARG A 104 5.35 -2.79 7.16
N CYS A 105 6.55 -3.38 7.14
CA CYS A 105 7.63 -2.95 6.26
C CYS A 105 7.29 -3.10 4.77
N LEU A 106 6.58 -4.17 4.40
CA LEU A 106 6.16 -4.42 3.02
C LEU A 106 5.04 -3.47 2.56
N ASN A 107 4.15 -3.09 3.46
CA ASN A 107 2.95 -2.32 3.12
C ASN A 107 3.14 -0.80 3.25
N GLY A 108 3.86 -0.32 4.27
CA GLY A 108 3.97 1.10 4.57
C GLY A 108 2.66 1.71 5.11
N GLY A 109 2.44 3.01 4.85
CA GLY A 109 1.24 3.73 5.27
C GLY A 109 -0.01 3.31 4.49
N TRP A 110 -1.18 3.83 4.89
CA TRP A 110 -2.47 3.54 4.26
C TRP A 110 -2.85 2.05 4.18
N SER A 111 -2.28 1.25 5.09
CA SER A 111 -2.46 -0.21 5.12
C SER A 111 -2.97 -0.60 6.50
N TYR A 112 -4.25 -0.95 6.58
CA TYR A 112 -5.02 -1.19 7.81
C TYR A 112 -5.21 0.04 8.71
N SER A 113 -4.15 0.79 9.02
CA SER A 113 -4.20 2.09 9.69
C SER A 113 -3.48 3.16 8.88
N TRP A 114 -3.73 4.44 9.18
CA TRP A 114 -3.14 5.55 8.41
C TRP A 114 -1.61 5.45 8.32
N GLN A 115 -0.95 5.21 9.45
CA GLN A 115 0.52 5.05 9.52
C GLN A 115 1.00 3.60 9.32
N GLY A 116 0.09 2.65 9.08
CA GLY A 116 0.42 1.24 8.84
C GLY A 116 0.86 0.43 10.06
N HIS A 117 0.88 1.02 11.26
CA HIS A 117 1.44 0.39 12.46
C HIS A 117 0.67 -0.86 12.95
N LEU A 118 -0.53 -1.12 12.43
CA LEU A 118 -1.34 -2.30 12.74
C LEU A 118 -1.17 -3.44 11.72
N ALA A 119 -0.37 -3.26 10.67
CA ALA A 119 -0.29 -4.22 9.58
C ALA A 119 0.12 -5.63 10.05
N ASP A 120 1.09 -5.75 10.96
CA ASP A 120 1.51 -7.05 11.48
C ASP A 120 0.39 -7.76 12.28
N GLN A 121 -0.57 -7.01 12.83
CA GLN A 121 -1.72 -7.59 13.54
C GLN A 121 -2.84 -8.03 12.59
N CYS A 122 -3.01 -7.34 11.47
CA CYS A 122 -4.13 -7.56 10.55
C CYS A 122 -3.75 -8.43 9.33
N ALA A 123 -2.47 -8.56 9.01
CA ALA A 123 -1.97 -9.19 7.80
C ALA A 123 -1.40 -10.60 8.01
N GLY A 124 -1.72 -11.27 9.11
CA GLY A 124 -1.15 -12.58 9.46
C GLY A 124 -1.51 -13.74 8.50
N ALA A 125 -2.40 -13.51 7.53
CA ALA A 125 -2.72 -14.48 6.48
C ALA A 125 -1.76 -14.42 5.27
N TYR A 126 -0.86 -13.43 5.21
CA TYR A 126 0.08 -13.21 4.11
C TYR A 126 1.52 -13.47 4.59
N ASN A 127 2.43 -13.65 3.63
CA ASN A 127 3.82 -13.98 3.94
C ASN A 127 4.69 -12.72 4.03
N THR A 128 5.51 -12.64 5.08
CA THR A 128 6.68 -11.76 5.11
C THR A 128 7.78 -12.27 4.16
N ILE A 129 8.88 -11.50 4.01
CA ILE A 129 10.05 -11.95 3.22
C ILE A 129 10.62 -13.25 3.79
N TYR A 130 10.78 -13.33 5.12
CA TYR A 130 11.23 -14.53 5.80
C TYR A 130 10.33 -15.73 5.52
N GLU A 131 9.01 -15.57 5.68
CA GLU A 131 8.06 -16.66 5.45
C GLU A 131 8.04 -17.11 3.99
N ALA A 132 8.10 -16.17 3.05
CA ALA A 132 8.19 -16.46 1.62
C ALA A 132 9.47 -17.23 1.26
N LEU A 133 10.62 -16.86 1.85
CA LEU A 133 11.88 -17.57 1.67
C LEU A 133 11.83 -18.98 2.28
N CYS A 134 11.23 -19.14 3.47
CA CYS A 134 11.00 -20.47 4.06
C CYS A 134 10.14 -21.35 3.16
N ASN A 135 9.06 -20.81 2.60
CA ASN A 135 8.18 -21.53 1.69
C ASN A 135 8.89 -21.95 0.40
N LYS A 136 9.85 -21.14 -0.10
CA LYS A 136 10.54 -21.37 -1.37
C LYS A 136 11.78 -22.26 -1.26
N TYR A 137 12.58 -22.11 -0.20
CA TYR A 137 13.87 -22.79 -0.04
C TYR A 137 13.90 -23.83 1.09
N GLY A 138 12.83 -23.95 1.88
CA GLY A 138 12.78 -24.82 3.06
C GLY A 138 13.29 -24.08 4.30
N LYS A 139 12.53 -24.16 5.40
CA LYS A 139 12.84 -23.46 6.66
C LYS A 139 14.22 -23.85 7.22
N GLU A 140 14.63 -25.10 7.01
CA GLU A 140 15.93 -25.64 7.40
C GLU A 140 17.12 -25.00 6.69
N ASN A 141 16.88 -24.37 5.53
CA ASN A 141 17.89 -23.67 4.75
C ASN A 141 17.91 -22.17 5.04
N ILE A 142 16.97 -21.64 5.84
CA ILE A 142 16.92 -20.21 6.19
C ILE A 142 17.35 -20.03 7.65
N ILE A 143 18.48 -19.37 7.84
CA ILE A 143 18.93 -18.90 9.16
C ILE A 143 18.49 -17.45 9.27
N TYR A 144 17.58 -17.13 10.19
CA TYR A 144 17.12 -15.76 10.40
C TYR A 144 17.81 -15.13 11.61
N GLU A 145 18.64 -14.13 11.35
CA GLU A 145 19.35 -13.34 12.35
C GLU A 145 19.18 -11.86 11.98
N PRO A 146 18.16 -11.15 12.52
CA PRO A 146 17.86 -9.78 12.12
C PRO A 146 19.01 -8.80 12.40
N GLY A 147 19.96 -9.18 13.27
CA GLY A 147 20.91 -8.28 13.90
C GLY A 147 20.24 -7.50 15.04
N GLY A 148 21.03 -7.10 16.04
CA GLY A 148 20.52 -6.23 17.09
C GLY A 148 20.22 -4.82 16.57
N ASP A 149 19.31 -4.09 17.24
CA ASP A 149 19.38 -2.63 17.29
C ASP A 149 20.80 -2.29 17.74
N GLY A 150 21.68 -1.86 16.82
CA GLY A 150 23.05 -1.31 16.95
C GLY A 150 23.90 -1.46 18.23
N ARG A 151 23.64 -2.39 19.14
CA ARG A 151 24.12 -2.41 20.53
C ARG A 151 24.54 -3.79 21.04
N THR A 152 24.42 -4.84 20.24
CA THR A 152 24.81 -6.19 20.65
C THR A 152 25.45 -6.92 19.48
N VAL A 153 26.75 -6.65 19.27
CA VAL A 153 27.63 -7.57 18.56
C VAL A 153 28.42 -8.35 19.61
N GLY A 154 27.79 -9.41 20.11
CA GLY A 154 28.44 -10.44 20.90
C GLY A 154 29.20 -11.38 19.97
N ARG A 155 30.46 -11.61 20.30
CA ARG A 155 31.49 -12.37 19.59
C ARG A 155 30.95 -13.72 19.06
N ASP A 156 31.17 -13.96 17.76
CA ASP A 156 31.34 -15.26 17.07
C ASP A 156 30.84 -15.27 15.61
N ILE A 157 30.50 -14.10 15.04
CA ILE A 157 30.31 -13.96 13.60
C ILE A 157 31.58 -13.34 13.00
N VAL A 158 32.32 -14.14 12.23
CA VAL A 158 33.44 -13.67 11.40
C VAL A 158 32.88 -12.60 10.45
N PRO A 159 33.36 -11.34 10.49
CA PRO A 159 32.81 -10.29 9.67
C PRO A 159 33.22 -10.50 8.21
N MET A 160 32.31 -11.04 7.40
CA MET A 160 32.42 -10.94 5.96
C MET A 160 32.14 -9.48 5.58
N SER A 161 33.23 -8.74 5.32
CA SER A 161 33.31 -7.41 4.71
C SER A 161 31.97 -6.75 4.32
N LEU A 162 31.38 -6.05 5.29
CA LEU A 162 30.23 -5.13 5.13
C LEU A 162 30.64 -3.83 4.42
N ARG A 163 31.20 -3.91 3.20
CA ARG A 163 31.57 -2.70 2.43
C ARG A 163 30.72 -2.41 1.19
N GLU A 164 29.85 -3.31 0.73
CA GLU A 164 29.10 -3.05 -0.52
C GLU A 164 27.65 -3.56 -0.55
N LEU A 165 26.88 -3.33 0.51
CA LEU A 165 25.42 -3.54 0.43
C LEU A 165 24.64 -2.43 1.12
N THR A 166 24.85 -1.22 0.63
CA THR A 166 23.89 -0.13 0.85
C THR A 166 22.96 -0.10 -0.36
N ILE A 167 21.87 -0.87 -0.32
CA ILE A 167 20.75 -0.70 -1.25
C ILE A 167 19.83 0.35 -0.61
N PRO A 168 19.70 1.56 -1.17
CA PRO A 168 18.78 2.55 -0.62
C PRO A 168 17.34 2.17 -0.99
N PHE A 169 16.70 1.32 -0.20
CA PHE A 169 15.24 1.20 -0.22
C PHE A 169 14.63 2.38 0.54
N THR A 170 14.38 3.47 -0.17
CA THR A 170 13.50 4.53 0.33
C THR A 170 12.49 4.90 -0.75
N LYS A 171 11.22 4.78 -0.35
CA LYS A 171 10.00 5.22 -1.03
C LYS A 171 9.68 4.55 -2.37
N LEU A 172 8.79 3.55 -2.32
CA LEU A 172 7.79 3.39 -3.37
C LEU A 172 6.56 2.64 -2.83
N CYS A 173 5.60 3.40 -2.27
CA CYS A 173 4.15 3.17 -2.36
C CYS A 173 3.41 4.15 -1.43
N ALA A 174 3.26 5.38 -1.89
CA ALA A 174 2.24 6.30 -1.37
C ALA A 174 1.74 7.22 -2.49
N THR A 175 1.62 6.73 -3.73
CA THR A 175 1.00 7.51 -4.82
C THR A 175 0.63 6.62 -6.02
N SER A 176 -0.48 5.89 -5.92
CA SER A 176 -1.20 5.41 -7.11
C SER A 176 -2.72 5.55 -6.96
N MET A 177 -3.17 6.62 -6.30
CA MET A 177 -4.56 7.07 -6.37
C MET A 177 -4.61 8.58 -6.60
N ALA A 178 -4.10 9.04 -7.75
CA ALA A 178 -4.49 10.34 -8.32
C ALA A 178 -4.08 10.47 -9.80
N ARG A 179 -5.09 10.53 -10.68
CA ARG A 179 -5.08 11.01 -12.09
C ARG A 179 -4.51 10.02 -13.12
N ARG A 180 -5.13 9.76 -14.28
CA ARG A 180 -6.04 10.55 -15.12
C ARG A 180 -6.96 9.62 -15.93
N THR A 181 -8.28 9.84 -15.82
CA THR A 181 -9.24 9.51 -16.87
C THR A 181 -9.03 10.47 -18.04
N SER A 182 -8.70 9.93 -19.22
CA SER A 182 -8.94 10.60 -20.51
C SER A 182 -9.64 9.62 -21.43
N PHE A 183 -10.96 9.49 -21.25
CA PHE A 183 -11.85 8.98 -22.27
C PHE A 183 -12.29 10.19 -23.11
N THR A 184 -11.70 10.35 -24.28
CA THR A 184 -12.26 11.19 -25.34
C THR A 184 -12.22 10.43 -26.66
N ASN A 185 -13.42 10.26 -27.21
CA ASN A 185 -13.78 10.07 -28.60
C ASN A 185 -13.30 8.81 -29.32
N ARG A 186 -14.25 7.88 -29.55
CA ARG A 186 -14.57 7.46 -30.92
C ARG A 186 -16.08 7.51 -31.13
N VAL A 187 -16.44 8.27 -32.16
CA VAL A 187 -17.68 8.17 -32.93
C VAL A 187 -17.70 6.82 -33.62
#